data_AF-A0A078JVZ0-F1
#
_entry.id   AF-A0A078JVZ0-F1
#
_cell.length_a   1.000
_cell.length_b   1.000
_cell.length_c   1.000
_cell.angle_alpha   90.00
_cell.angle_beta   90.00
_cell.angle_gamma   90.00
#
_symmetry.space_group_name_H-M   'P 1'
#
loop_
_entity.id
_entity.type
_entity.pdbx_description
1 polymer ?
#
loop_
_entity_poly.entity_id
_entity_poly.type
_entity_poly.pdbx_seq_one_letter_code
_entity_poly.pdbx_strand_id
1 'polypeptide(L)'
;MTLLQLSYILLPRRFLNRAAISCDLAEIEETKAVLRLVPIWMSCLVYAIVNAQASTFFIKQGATMDRSISPGFLVPSATFQSFINISIVIFIAIYDRVFVPAARSFTQIPSGITMLQRIGTGIFLSIISMVVAALVETKRLQTARDDPSIQGRPLAKAHEARALGARKYTIIRGAKFSENLL
;
A
#
# COMPACT_ATOMS: atom_id res chain seq x y z
N MET A 1 34.23 -53.04 -21.10
CA MET A 1 32.97 -52.81 -20.37
C MET A 1 33.04 -53.40 -18.94
N THR A 2 34.07 -53.05 -18.16
CA THR A 2 34.33 -53.67 -16.85
C THR A 2 34.86 -52.67 -15.81
N LEU A 3 35.56 -51.61 -16.23
CA LEU A 3 36.07 -50.57 -15.34
C LEU A 3 34.98 -49.66 -14.72
N LEU A 4 33.90 -49.38 -15.45
CA LEU A 4 32.75 -48.63 -14.92
C LEU A 4 31.96 -49.43 -13.87
N GLN A 5 31.85 -50.76 -14.04
CA GLN A 5 31.16 -51.64 -13.10
C GLN A 5 31.95 -51.84 -11.78
N LEU A 6 33.29 -51.82 -11.83
CA LEU A 6 34.12 -51.96 -10.62
C LEU A 6 34.08 -50.72 -9.70
N SER A 7 33.89 -49.52 -10.26
CA SER A 7 33.78 -48.29 -9.48
C SER A 7 32.52 -48.22 -8.62
N TYR A 8 31.42 -48.81 -9.10
CA TYR A 8 30.11 -48.80 -8.43
C TYR A 8 30.05 -49.77 -7.23
N ILE A 9 30.88 -50.81 -7.23
CA ILE A 9 31.02 -51.79 -6.14
C ILE A 9 32.01 -51.32 -5.06
N LEU A 10 33.03 -50.55 -5.43
CA LEU A 10 34.04 -50.03 -4.49
C LEU A 10 33.59 -48.78 -3.74
N LEU A 11 32.57 -48.06 -4.22
CA LEU A 11 32.05 -46.91 -3.49
C LEU A 11 31.25 -47.41 -2.29
N PRO A 12 31.74 -47.25 -1.04
CA PRO A 12 31.07 -47.81 0.12
C PRO A 12 29.67 -47.19 0.21
N ARG A 13 28.61 -47.99 0.38
CA ARG A 13 27.23 -47.49 0.56
C ARG A 13 27.12 -46.40 1.63
N ARG A 14 28.03 -46.40 2.61
CA ARG A 14 28.18 -45.34 3.63
C ARG A 14 28.57 -43.97 3.07
N PHE A 15 29.40 -43.91 2.03
CA PHE A 15 29.81 -42.67 1.37
C PHE A 15 28.68 -42.09 0.53
N LEU A 16 27.98 -42.92 -0.25
CA LEU A 16 26.81 -42.49 -1.03
C LEU A 16 25.69 -41.98 -0.12
N ASN A 17 25.38 -42.69 0.98
CA ASN A 17 24.40 -42.21 1.95
C ASN A 17 24.83 -40.90 2.60
N ARG A 18 26.11 -40.74 2.97
CA ARG A 18 26.60 -39.50 3.56
C ARG A 18 26.57 -38.33 2.56
N ALA A 19 26.90 -38.58 1.29
CA ALA A 19 26.81 -37.59 0.23
C ALA A 19 25.35 -37.20 -0.08
N ALA A 20 24.44 -38.18 -0.14
CA ALA A 20 23.01 -37.94 -0.31
C ALA A 20 22.41 -37.13 0.84
N ILE A 21 22.75 -37.46 2.10
CA ILE A 21 22.34 -36.69 3.29
C ILE A 21 22.93 -35.27 3.25
N SER A 22 24.17 -35.10 2.81
CA SER A 22 24.79 -33.77 2.73
C SER A 22 24.15 -32.90 1.65
N CYS A 23 23.74 -33.49 0.52
CA CYS A 23 23.03 -32.79 -0.55
C CYS A 23 21.62 -32.38 -0.10
N ASP A 24 20.89 -33.30 0.56
CA ASP A 24 19.56 -33.04 1.11
C ASP A 24 19.60 -31.92 2.18
N LEU A 25 20.60 -31.94 3.07
CA LEU A 25 20.79 -30.88 4.07
C LEU A 25 21.11 -29.52 3.42
N ALA A 26 21.94 -29.51 2.37
CA ALA A 26 22.26 -28.28 1.64
C ALA A 26 21.03 -27.71 0.92
N GLU A 27 20.23 -28.56 0.25
CA GLU A 27 18.97 -28.15 -0.40
C GLU A 27 17.96 -27.59 0.61
N ILE A 28 17.86 -28.20 1.79
CA ILE A 28 17.01 -27.73 2.88
C ILE A 28 17.49 -26.37 3.41
N GLU A 29 18.81 -26.18 3.56
CA GLU A 29 19.39 -24.94 4.06
C GLU A 29 19.24 -23.77 3.07
N GLU A 30 19.43 -24.04 1.77
CA GLU A 30 19.18 -23.07 0.70
C GLU A 30 17.69 -22.69 0.61
N THR A 31 16.79 -23.68 0.67
CA THR A 31 15.34 -23.43 0.69
C THR A 31 14.94 -22.62 1.92
N LYS A 32 15.53 -22.91 3.08
CA LYS A 32 15.30 -22.16 4.32
C LYS A 32 15.83 -20.73 4.23
N ALA A 33 16.93 -20.49 3.52
CA ALA A 33 17.44 -19.16 3.25
C ALA A 33 16.47 -18.37 2.36
N VAL A 34 15.97 -18.96 1.27
CA VAL A 34 14.96 -18.35 0.40
C VAL A 34 13.66 -18.06 1.16
N LEU A 35 13.21 -18.99 2.01
CA LEU A 35 12.02 -18.80 2.84
C LEU A 35 12.17 -17.63 3.83
N ARG A 36 13.39 -17.36 4.31
CA ARG A 36 13.69 -16.18 5.15
C ARG A 36 13.66 -14.86 4.37
N LEU A 37 13.81 -14.87 3.05
CA LEU A 37 13.64 -13.68 2.21
C LEU A 37 12.17 -13.34 1.92
N VAL A 38 11.26 -14.33 1.99
CA VAL A 38 9.82 -14.13 1.79
C VAL A 38 9.23 -13.00 2.66
N PRO A 39 9.45 -12.94 3.98
CA PRO A 39 8.92 -11.85 4.80
C PRO A 39 9.48 -10.47 4.42
N ILE A 40 10.74 -10.41 3.97
CA ILE A 40 11.36 -9.17 3.47
C ILE A 40 10.67 -8.74 2.17
N TRP A 41 10.48 -9.67 1.25
CA TRP A 41 9.79 -9.43 -0.02
C TRP A 41 8.34 -8.98 0.19
N MET A 42 7.62 -9.61 1.13
CA MET A 42 6.27 -9.21 1.51
C MET A 42 6.22 -7.79 2.07
N SER A 43 7.22 -7.37 2.86
CA SER A 43 7.28 -5.99 3.37
C SER A 43 7.44 -4.96 2.25
N CYS A 44 8.22 -5.28 1.21
CA CYS A 44 8.34 -4.44 0.02
C CYS A 44 7.00 -4.33 -0.75
N LEU A 45 6.22 -5.41 -0.78
CA LEU A 45 4.92 -5.45 -1.45
C LEU A 45 3.88 -4.58 -0.72
N VAL A 46 3.83 -4.64 0.62
CA VAL A 46 2.98 -3.76 1.44
C VAL A 46 3.34 -2.29 1.22
N TYR A 47 4.64 -1.96 1.21
CA TYR A 47 5.11 -0.60 0.92
C TYR A 47 4.70 -0.14 -0.48
N ALA A 48 4.83 -0.99 -1.50
CA ALA A 48 4.43 -0.68 -2.87
C ALA A 48 2.93 -0.37 -2.98
N ILE A 49 2.08 -1.12 -2.26
CA ILE A 49 0.62 -0.87 -2.21
C ILE A 49 0.32 0.49 -1.58
N VAL A 50 0.93 0.81 -0.45
CA VAL A 50 0.74 2.12 0.23
C VAL A 50 1.19 3.27 -0.68
N ASN A 51 2.32 3.10 -1.37
CA ASN A 51 2.82 4.10 -2.32
C ASN A 51 1.87 4.30 -3.51
N ALA A 52 1.22 3.24 -4.01
CA ALA A 52 0.22 3.35 -5.08
C ALA A 52 -1.05 4.10 -4.65
N GLN A 53 -1.39 4.06 -3.35
CA GLN A 53 -2.49 4.85 -2.79
C GLN A 53 -2.13 6.34 -2.69
N ALA A 54 -0.85 6.66 -2.44
CA ALA A 54 -0.35 8.04 -2.33
C ALA A 54 -0.70 8.89 -3.56
N SER A 55 -0.50 8.34 -4.76
CA SER A 55 -0.72 9.04 -6.03
C SER A 55 -2.19 9.13 -6.46
N THR A 56 -3.11 8.42 -5.80
CA THR A 56 -4.51 8.32 -6.24
C THR A 56 -5.47 8.87 -5.19
N PHE A 57 -5.43 8.34 -3.97
CA PHE A 57 -6.33 8.71 -2.89
C PHE A 57 -6.11 10.15 -2.42
N PHE A 58 -4.86 10.54 -2.15
CA PHE A 58 -4.57 11.87 -1.63
C PHE A 58 -4.79 12.98 -2.66
N ILE A 59 -4.57 12.69 -3.96
CA ILE A 59 -4.92 13.63 -5.03
C ILE A 59 -6.43 13.85 -5.11
N LYS A 60 -7.22 12.76 -5.03
CA LYS A 60 -8.69 12.84 -5.02
C LYS A 60 -9.22 13.57 -3.78
N GLN A 61 -8.65 13.30 -2.61
CA GLN A 61 -9.00 13.97 -1.36
C GLN A 61 -8.68 15.47 -1.43
N GLY A 62 -7.48 15.85 -1.87
CA GLY A 62 -7.07 17.24 -2.04
C GLY A 62 -7.85 17.98 -3.14
N ALA A 63 -8.34 17.29 -4.18
CA ALA A 63 -9.20 17.89 -5.19
C ALA A 63 -10.61 18.25 -4.68
N THR A 64 -11.06 17.59 -3.60
CA THR A 64 -12.36 17.86 -2.95
C THR A 64 -12.28 18.86 -1.79
N MET A 65 -11.09 19.27 -1.37
CA MET A 65 -10.89 20.34 -0.39
C MET A 65 -10.97 21.71 -1.08
N ASP A 66 -11.33 22.76 -0.34
CA ASP A 66 -11.25 24.12 -0.85
C ASP A 66 -9.79 24.48 -1.11
N ARG A 67 -9.50 24.84 -2.37
CA ARG A 67 -8.15 25.11 -2.88
C ARG A 67 -7.90 26.61 -3.04
N SER A 68 -8.79 27.46 -2.54
CA SER A 68 -8.63 28.91 -2.59
C SER A 68 -7.74 29.40 -1.44
N ILE A 69 -6.56 29.91 -1.79
CA ILE A 69 -5.66 30.58 -0.83
C ILE A 69 -5.91 32.11 -0.83
N SER A 70 -6.46 32.65 -1.92
CA SER A 70 -6.73 34.07 -2.16
C SER A 70 -7.88 34.23 -3.17
N PRO A 71 -8.64 35.35 -3.20
CA PRO A 71 -9.65 35.60 -4.23
C PRO A 71 -8.98 35.60 -5.61
N GLY A 72 -9.20 34.54 -6.39
CA GLY A 72 -8.63 34.35 -7.73
C GLY A 72 -7.41 33.42 -7.80
N PHE A 73 -6.88 32.90 -6.68
CA PHE A 73 -5.76 31.96 -6.69
C PHE A 73 -6.20 30.56 -6.24
N LEU A 74 -6.47 29.69 -7.22
CA LEU A 74 -6.87 28.30 -7.01
C LEU A 74 -5.64 27.40 -7.15
N VAL A 75 -5.23 26.73 -6.07
CA VAL A 75 -4.09 25.82 -6.10
C VAL A 75 -4.43 24.59 -6.92
N PRO A 76 -3.72 24.30 -8.03
CA PRO A 76 -3.98 23.09 -8.81
C PRO A 76 -3.65 21.85 -7.98
N SER A 77 -4.43 20.78 -8.14
CA SER A 77 -4.17 19.48 -7.47
C SER A 77 -2.80 18.89 -7.82
N ALA A 78 -2.19 19.31 -8.94
CA ALA A 78 -0.82 18.93 -9.32
C ALA A 78 0.25 19.46 -8.35
N THR A 79 -0.03 20.53 -7.62
CA THR A 79 0.89 21.10 -6.61
C THR A 79 1.09 20.14 -5.44
N PHE A 80 0.07 19.33 -5.09
CA PHE A 80 0.20 18.28 -4.08
C PHE A 80 1.22 17.21 -4.47
N GLN A 81 1.23 16.78 -5.74
CA GLN A 81 2.20 15.79 -6.22
C GLN A 81 3.64 16.34 -6.15
N SER A 82 3.83 17.61 -6.48
CA SER A 82 5.14 18.27 -6.38
C SER A 82 5.56 18.45 -4.91
N PHE A 83 4.62 18.81 -4.04
CA PHE A 83 4.85 18.96 -2.60
C PHE A 83 5.26 17.66 -1.92
N ILE A 84 4.67 16.52 -2.31
CA ILE A 84 5.04 15.19 -1.82
C ILE A 84 6.50 14.88 -2.19
N ASN A 85 6.89 15.10 -3.45
CA ASN A 85 8.27 14.86 -3.90
C ASN A 85 9.28 15.75 -3.16
N ILE A 86 8.98 17.05 -3.01
CA ILE A 86 9.82 17.98 -2.27
C ILE A 86 9.94 17.57 -0.79
N SER A 87 8.82 17.18 -0.16
CA SER A 87 8.83 16.69 1.21
C SER A 87 9.68 15.43 1.37
N ILE A 88 9.63 14.48 0.44
CA ILE A 88 10.48 13.27 0.46
C ILE A 88 11.96 13.65 0.41
N VAL A 89 12.35 14.56 -0.50
CA VAL A 89 13.75 15.00 -0.63
C VAL A 89 14.24 15.67 0.67
N ILE A 90 13.43 16.55 1.25
CA ILE A 90 13.73 17.18 2.54
C ILE A 90 13.84 16.13 3.65
N PHE A 91 12.93 15.16 3.69
CA PHE A 91 12.93 14.10 4.69
C PHE A 91 14.17 13.21 4.59
N ILE A 92 14.60 12.86 3.38
CA ILE A 92 15.85 12.13 3.14
C ILE A 92 17.03 12.95 3.64
N ALA A 93 17.09 14.24 3.30
CA ALA A 93 18.16 15.12 3.76
C ALA A 93 18.22 15.22 5.29
N ILE A 94 17.07 15.35 5.96
CA ILE A 94 16.97 15.36 7.43
C ILE A 94 17.36 14.00 8.01
N TYR A 95 16.91 12.90 7.40
CA TYR A 95 17.24 11.55 7.85
C TYR A 95 18.76 11.34 7.83
N ASP A 96 19.42 11.67 6.72
CA ASP A 96 20.85 11.47 6.55
C ASP A 96 21.70 12.45 7.36
N ARG A 97 21.26 13.71 7.52
CA ARG A 97 22.03 14.76 8.22
C ARG A 97 21.81 14.83 9.72
N VAL A 98 20.64 14.41 10.22
CA VAL A 98 20.27 14.56 11.64
C VAL A 98 20.08 13.19 12.26
N PHE A 99 19.28 12.33 11.63
CA PHE A 99 18.88 11.06 12.24
C PHE A 99 20.01 10.03 12.23
N VAL A 100 20.74 9.88 11.11
CA VAL A 100 21.90 8.97 11.00
C VAL A 100 23.03 9.34 11.97
N PRO A 101 23.50 10.60 12.08
CA PRO A 101 24.55 10.94 13.03
C PRO A 101 24.06 10.89 14.48
N ALA A 102 22.82 11.29 14.79
CA ALA A 102 22.27 11.16 16.15
C ALA A 102 22.17 9.68 16.57
N ALA A 103 21.70 8.82 15.67
CA ALA A 103 21.64 7.38 15.87
C ALA A 103 23.03 6.78 16.10
N ARG A 104 24.03 7.15 15.27
CA ARG A 104 25.43 6.75 15.48
C ARG A 104 26.00 7.22 16.81
N SER A 105 25.67 8.44 17.22
CA SER A 105 26.13 9.01 18.49
C SER A 105 25.55 8.27 19.70
N PHE A 106 24.28 7.85 19.63
CA PHE A 106 23.60 7.17 20.74
C PHE A 106 23.91 5.67 20.83
N THR A 107 24.10 4.99 19.71
CA THR A 107 24.31 3.53 19.70
C THR A 107 25.77 3.11 19.58
N GLN A 108 26.67 4.00 19.14
CA GLN A 108 28.09 3.70 18.88
C GLN A 108 28.31 2.56 17.84
N ILE A 109 27.30 2.27 17.00
CA ILE A 109 27.37 1.27 15.93
C ILE A 109 27.61 2.01 14.60
N PRO A 110 28.48 1.52 13.68
CA PRO A 110 28.75 2.18 12.40
C PRO A 110 27.50 2.42 11.51
N SER A 111 26.47 1.59 11.65
CA SER A 111 25.17 1.76 10.96
C SER A 111 24.17 2.66 11.70
N GLY A 112 24.44 3.06 12.94
CA GLY A 112 23.61 3.98 13.75
C GLY A 112 22.32 3.40 14.34
N ILE A 113 21.47 2.72 13.56
CA ILE A 113 20.22 2.11 14.01
C ILE A 113 20.07 0.70 13.42
N THR A 114 19.49 -0.23 14.18
CA THR A 114 19.19 -1.57 13.66
C THR A 114 18.04 -1.52 12.65
N MET A 115 18.08 -2.36 11.61
CA MET A 115 17.04 -2.39 10.56
C MET A 115 15.63 -2.59 11.13
N LEU A 116 15.52 -3.38 12.20
CA LEU A 116 14.26 -3.65 12.89
C LEU A 116 13.69 -2.41 13.59
N GLN A 117 14.52 -1.58 14.24
CA GLN A 117 14.09 -0.31 14.83
C GLN A 117 13.62 0.68 13.76
N ARG A 118 14.30 0.72 12.61
CA ARG A 118 13.92 1.60 11.49
C ARG A 118 12.52 1.24 10.96
N ILE A 119 12.27 -0.05 10.76
CA ILE A 119 10.93 -0.56 10.37
C ILE A 119 9.90 -0.24 11.47
N GLY A 120 10.23 -0.48 12.74
CA GLY A 120 9.36 -0.16 13.87
C GLY A 120 8.95 1.31 13.93
N THR A 121 9.89 2.24 13.71
CA THR A 121 9.60 3.68 13.67
C THR A 121 8.69 4.07 12.51
N GLY A 122 8.85 3.45 11.34
CA GLY A 122 7.98 3.70 10.18
C GLY A 122 6.55 3.23 10.43
N ILE A 123 6.37 2.08 11.07
CA ILE A 123 5.06 1.55 11.46
C ILE A 123 4.39 2.48 12.48
N PHE A 124 5.14 2.91 13.51
CA PHE A 124 4.64 3.82 14.52
C PHE A 124 4.18 5.18 13.94
N LEU A 125 5.00 5.78 13.08
CA LEU A 125 4.64 7.02 12.38
C LEU A 125 3.42 6.85 11.47
N SER A 126 3.28 5.68 10.81
CA SER A 126 2.12 5.37 9.97
C SER A 126 0.82 5.31 10.78
N ILE A 127 0.87 4.73 11.98
CA ILE A 127 -0.28 4.69 12.90
C ILE A 127 -0.70 6.11 13.29
N ILE A 128 0.25 6.96 13.69
CA ILE A 128 -0.03 8.36 14.03
C ILE A 128 -0.63 9.10 12.84
N SER A 129 -0.05 8.94 11.65
CA SER A 129 -0.57 9.57 10.43
C SER A 129 -2.00 9.14 10.12
N MET A 130 -2.33 7.86 10.33
CA MET A 130 -3.68 7.34 10.11
C MET A 130 -4.68 7.92 11.12
N VAL A 131 -4.27 8.06 12.40
CA VAL A 131 -5.10 8.71 13.43
C VAL A 131 -5.40 10.16 13.05
N VAL A 132 -4.38 10.92 12.63
CA VAL A 132 -4.57 12.31 12.20
C VAL A 132 -5.51 12.38 10.99
N ALA A 133 -5.33 11.53 9.99
CA ALA A 133 -6.21 11.47 8.82
C ALA A 133 -7.67 11.16 9.21
N ALA A 134 -7.89 10.22 10.14
CA ALA A 134 -9.21 9.89 10.64
C ALA A 134 -9.87 11.06 11.39
N LEU A 135 -9.11 11.81 12.19
CA LEU A 135 -9.60 13.00 12.86
C LEU A 135 -9.98 14.10 11.85
N VAL A 136 -9.15 14.33 10.83
CA VAL A 136 -9.42 15.31 9.77
C VAL A 136 -10.68 14.92 8.98
N GLU A 137 -10.83 13.65 8.61
CA GLU A 137 -12.02 13.17 7.89
C GLU A 137 -13.27 13.28 8.75
N THR A 138 -13.17 13.00 10.05
CA THR A 138 -14.27 13.18 11.00
C THR A 138 -14.71 14.65 11.05
N LYS A 139 -13.76 15.59 11.10
CA LYS A 139 -14.05 17.02 11.06
C LYS A 139 -14.66 17.45 9.72
N ARG A 140 -14.14 16.98 8.59
CA ARG A 140 -14.70 17.24 7.26
C ARG A 140 -16.15 16.76 7.13
N LEU A 141 -16.44 15.55 7.64
CA LEU A 141 -17.79 14.98 7.63
C LEU A 141 -18.75 15.71 8.58
N GLN A 142 -18.26 16.22 9.71
CA GLN A 142 -19.04 17.08 10.61
C GLN A 142 -19.39 18.40 9.90
N THR A 143 -18.42 19.09 9.32
CA THR A 143 -18.68 20.32 8.54
C THR A 143 -19.61 20.08 7.35
N ALA A 144 -19.50 18.92 6.67
CA ALA A 144 -20.41 18.56 5.59
C ALA A 144 -21.82 18.17 6.08
N ARG A 145 -21.99 17.74 7.33
CA ARG A 145 -23.31 17.48 7.93
C ARG A 145 -23.99 18.76 8.41
N ASP A 146 -23.19 19.69 8.92
CA ASP A 146 -23.68 20.97 9.44
C ASP A 146 -23.98 21.98 8.33
N ASP A 147 -23.60 21.68 7.07
CA ASP A 147 -24.03 22.41 5.87
C ASP A 147 -25.49 22.04 5.51
N PRO A 148 -26.47 22.97 5.64
CA PRO A 148 -27.88 22.73 5.33
C PRO A 148 -28.13 22.27 3.88
N SER A 149 -27.20 22.56 2.96
CA SER A 149 -27.29 22.17 1.56
C SER A 149 -26.99 20.69 1.30
N ILE A 150 -26.33 20.00 2.24
CA ILE A 150 -25.95 18.58 2.13
C ILE A 150 -26.99 17.69 2.80
N GLN A 151 -27.67 18.12 3.85
CA GLN A 151 -28.70 17.30 4.53
C GLN A 151 -29.86 16.91 3.61
N GLY A 152 -30.14 17.71 2.57
CA GLY A 152 -31.09 17.38 1.51
C GLY A 152 -30.55 16.47 0.40
N ARG A 153 -29.22 16.31 0.24
CA ARG A 153 -28.62 15.56 -0.89
C ARG A 153 -28.75 14.03 -0.81
N PRO A 154 -28.62 13.35 0.35
CA PRO A 154 -28.85 11.92 0.43
C PRO A 154 -30.31 11.57 0.09
N LEU A 155 -31.25 12.38 0.57
CA LEU A 155 -32.67 12.24 0.25
C LEU A 155 -32.95 12.55 -1.23
N ALA A 156 -32.44 13.67 -1.76
CA ALA A 156 -32.62 14.03 -3.17
C ALA A 156 -32.06 12.96 -4.13
N LYS A 157 -30.87 12.42 -3.87
CA LYS A 157 -30.30 11.32 -4.66
C LYS A 157 -31.11 10.03 -4.56
N ALA A 158 -31.67 9.72 -3.39
CA ALA A 158 -32.55 8.56 -3.21
C ALA A 158 -33.88 8.73 -3.96
N HIS A 159 -34.45 9.94 -3.96
CA HIS A 159 -35.64 10.28 -4.74
C HIS A 159 -35.37 10.25 -6.26
N GLU A 160 -34.22 10.77 -6.71
CA GLU A 160 -33.81 10.75 -8.12
C GLU A 160 -33.55 9.31 -8.61
N ALA A 161 -32.86 8.49 -7.81
CA ALA A 161 -32.64 7.08 -8.12
C ALA A 161 -33.96 6.28 -8.18
N ARG A 162 -34.90 6.56 -7.27
CA ARG A 162 -36.26 5.96 -7.33
C ARG A 162 -37.03 6.42 -8.57
N ALA A 163 -36.95 7.70 -8.94
CA ALA A 163 -37.62 8.24 -10.12
C ALA A 163 -37.04 7.65 -11.43
N LEU A 164 -35.72 7.50 -11.51
CA LEU A 164 -35.04 6.84 -12.64
C LEU A 164 -35.40 5.35 -12.73
N GLY A 165 -35.49 4.66 -11.60
CA GLY A 165 -35.95 3.27 -11.52
C GLY A 165 -37.38 3.10 -12.01
N ALA A 166 -38.30 3.95 -11.54
CA ALA A 166 -39.70 3.96 -11.97
C ALA A 166 -39.84 4.29 -13.47
N ARG A 167 -39.07 5.27 -13.97
CA ARG A 167 -39.06 5.64 -15.39
C ARG A 167 -38.56 4.50 -16.27
N LYS A 168 -37.48 3.81 -15.87
CA LYS A 168 -37.00 2.62 -16.57
C LYS A 168 -38.03 1.49 -16.56
N TYR A 169 -38.71 1.27 -15.44
CA TYR A 169 -39.76 0.24 -15.34
C TYR A 169 -40.94 0.54 -16.27
N THR A 170 -41.39 1.79 -16.34
CA THR A 170 -42.47 2.21 -17.26
C THR A 170 -42.06 2.09 -18.74
N ILE A 171 -40.82 2.45 -19.09
CA ILE A 171 -40.30 2.30 -20.46
C ILE A 171 -40.23 0.82 -20.86
N ILE A 172 -39.69 -0.05 -19.99
CA ILE A 172 -39.58 -1.48 -20.26
C ILE A 172 -40.97 -2.13 -20.36
N ARG A 173 -41.91 -1.73 -19.52
CA ARG A 173 -43.30 -2.22 -19.56
C ARG A 173 -44.03 -1.76 -20.82
N GLY A 174 -43.82 -0.52 -21.27
CA GLY A 174 -44.37 0.01 -22.51
C GLY A 174 -43.79 -0.69 -23.74
N ALA A 175 -42.48 -0.94 -23.77
CA ALA A 175 -41.82 -1.69 -24.84
C ALA A 175 -42.37 -3.13 -24.93
N LYS A 176 -42.53 -3.80 -23.78
CA LYS A 176 -43.08 -5.16 -23.72
C LYS A 176 -44.57 -5.23 -24.07
N PHE A 177 -45.32 -4.14 -23.88
CA PHE A 177 -46.73 -4.07 -24.29
C PHE A 177 -46.85 -3.85 -25.81
N SER A 178 -45.99 -3.02 -26.39
CA SER A 178 -45.92 -2.81 -27.85
C SER A 178 -45.52 -4.06 -28.63
N GLU A 179 -44.72 -4.94 -28.03
CA GLU A 179 -44.28 -6.22 -28.63
C GLU A 179 -45.36 -7.32 -28.55
N ASN A 180 -46.33 -7.21 -27.63
CA ASN A 180 -47.47 -8.14 -27.53
C ASN A 180 -48.71 -7.67 -28.34
N LEU A 181 -48.65 -6.49 -28.95
CA LEU A 181 -49.69 -5.89 -29.78
C LEU A 181 -49.39 -5.96 -31.29
N LEU A 182 -48.23 -6.53 -31.65
CA LEU A 182 -47.82 -6.92 -33.00
C LEU A 182 -47.77 -8.45 -33.07
#